data_AF-A0A8H9H5Y8-F1
#
_entry.id   AF-A0A8H9H5Y8-F1
#
_cell.length_a   1.000
_cell.length_b   1.000
_cell.length_c   1.000
_cell.angle_alpha   90.00
_cell.angle_beta   90.00
_cell.angle_gamma   90.00
#
_symmetry.space_group_name_H-M   'P 1'
#
loop_
_entity.id
_entity.type
_entity.pdbx_description
1 polymer ?
#
loop_
_entity_poly.entity_id
_entity_poly.type
_entity_poly.pdbx_seq_one_letter_code
_entity_poly.pdbx_strand_id
1 'polypeptide(L)'
;MTYPPSTYHGDTGEPTASYRRPDATPELDYPSGTTVHYLATGATTNGQFGLYRWDMGPEPSGPAAHFHRSISESFYILTGTVRIYDGRRWIDTGPGDFVHVPEGGVHAFRNESGEPASMLLHFAPGAPREGYFEGLLTLADMSEEEKAEFYLASAPRSDHRPARPGSHPGRWWPREPEQRPAHPQHGRTADGPANSPAGTPGDPARTIGAAIGLQV
;
A
#
# COMPACT_ATOMS: atom_id res chain seq x y z
N MET A 1 22.21 6.99 15.72
CA MET A 1 21.08 7.84 16.13
C MET A 1 20.98 7.80 17.64
N THR A 2 20.59 8.90 18.27
CA THR A 2 20.27 8.95 19.71
C THR A 2 18.77 8.71 19.89
N TYR A 3 18.38 8.14 21.02
CA TYR A 3 16.97 8.00 21.39
C TYR A 3 16.28 9.38 21.40
N PRO A 4 15.02 9.49 20.92
CA PRO A 4 14.31 10.77 20.94
C PRO A 4 14.10 11.26 22.39
N PRO A 5 13.99 12.58 22.60
CA PRO A 5 13.68 13.12 23.92
C PRO A 5 12.33 12.57 24.42
N SER A 6 12.22 12.35 25.73
CA SER A 6 10.96 11.95 26.36
C SER A 6 9.89 13.02 26.14
N THR A 7 8.73 12.61 25.63
CA THR A 7 7.54 13.46 25.47
C THR A 7 6.50 13.22 26.57
N TYR A 8 6.60 12.10 27.30
CA TYR A 8 5.78 11.79 28.46
C TYR A 8 6.61 12.01 29.74
N HIS A 9 6.03 12.70 30.72
CA HIS A 9 6.70 13.11 31.95
C HIS A 9 5.98 12.62 33.22
N GLY A 10 5.02 11.71 33.09
CA GLY A 10 4.38 11.08 34.25
C GLY A 10 5.25 9.97 34.85
N ASP A 11 5.10 9.73 36.14
CA ASP A 11 5.95 8.78 36.89
C ASP A 11 5.41 7.34 36.88
N THR A 12 4.16 7.12 36.48
CA THR A 12 3.46 5.82 36.65
C THR A 12 2.86 5.23 35.38
N GLY A 13 2.92 5.95 34.24
CA GLY A 13 2.22 5.57 33.01
C GLY A 13 0.69 5.74 33.12
N GLU A 14 0.02 5.79 31.96
CA GLU A 14 -1.44 5.92 31.86
C GLU A 14 -2.02 4.85 30.91
N PRO A 15 -3.17 4.23 31.22
CA PRO A 15 -3.80 3.23 30.37
C PRO A 15 -4.55 3.88 29.21
N THR A 16 -3.82 4.37 28.20
CA THR A 16 -4.35 5.16 27.08
C THR A 16 -4.56 4.37 25.78
N ALA A 17 -4.35 3.05 25.80
CA ALA A 17 -4.50 2.21 24.62
C ALA A 17 -5.95 2.22 24.09
N SER A 18 -6.09 2.40 22.77
CA SER A 18 -7.35 2.20 22.05
C SER A 18 -7.34 0.86 21.33
N TYR A 19 -8.51 0.25 21.19
CA TYR A 19 -8.68 -1.01 20.46
C TYR A 19 -9.83 -0.86 19.45
N ARG A 20 -9.53 -1.15 18.17
CA ARG A 20 -10.50 -1.18 17.08
C ARG A 20 -10.59 -2.60 16.54
N ARG A 21 -11.81 -3.12 16.43
CA ARG A 21 -12.05 -4.44 15.83
C ARG A 21 -12.04 -4.38 14.30
N PRO A 22 -11.68 -5.47 13.61
CA PRO A 22 -11.65 -5.50 12.15
C PRO A 22 -13.03 -5.36 11.49
N ASP A 23 -14.11 -5.69 12.20
CA ASP A 23 -15.52 -5.62 11.78
C ASP A 23 -16.21 -4.28 12.14
N ALA A 24 -15.47 -3.32 12.68
CA ALA A 24 -16.00 -1.98 12.93
C ALA A 24 -16.36 -1.28 11.61
N THR A 25 -17.51 -0.60 11.59
CA THR A 25 -18.00 0.19 10.45
C THR A 25 -16.92 1.14 9.93
N PRO A 26 -16.67 1.22 8.61
CA PRO A 26 -15.73 2.19 8.07
C PRO A 26 -16.20 3.62 8.34
N GLU A 27 -15.24 4.53 8.50
CA GLU A 27 -15.54 5.96 8.62
C GLU A 27 -15.98 6.54 7.28
N LEU A 28 -15.45 6.02 6.16
CA LEU A 28 -15.84 6.42 4.81
C LEU A 28 -16.26 5.24 3.96
N ASP A 29 -17.30 5.43 3.17
CA ASP A 29 -17.83 4.47 2.20
C ASP A 29 -18.08 5.22 0.88
N TYR A 30 -17.24 4.97 -0.11
CA TYR A 30 -17.29 5.63 -1.42
C TYR A 30 -18.17 4.84 -2.39
N PRO A 31 -18.88 5.52 -3.31
CA PRO A 31 -19.67 4.87 -4.36
C PRO A 31 -18.90 3.86 -5.24
N SER A 32 -17.57 3.97 -5.32
CA SER A 32 -16.68 3.02 -6.01
C SER A 32 -16.53 1.67 -5.30
N GLY A 33 -17.21 1.47 -4.16
CA GLY A 33 -17.02 0.33 -3.27
C GLY A 33 -15.71 0.40 -2.47
N THR A 34 -15.04 1.54 -2.48
CA THR A 34 -13.88 1.77 -1.61
C THR A 34 -14.37 2.18 -0.22
N THR A 35 -13.82 1.57 0.83
CA THR A 35 -14.08 1.96 2.22
C THR A 35 -12.79 2.32 2.94
N VAL A 36 -12.87 3.24 3.89
CA VAL A 36 -11.70 3.71 4.64
C VAL A 36 -11.98 3.59 6.13
N HIS A 37 -11.07 2.92 6.83
CA HIS A 37 -11.10 2.79 8.28
C HIS A 37 -9.98 3.63 8.89
N TYR A 38 -10.35 4.53 9.79
CA TYR A 38 -9.42 5.35 10.55
C TYR A 38 -8.92 4.52 11.74
N LEU A 39 -7.70 3.99 11.62
CA LEU A 39 -7.10 3.16 12.68
C LEU A 39 -6.43 4.04 13.74
N ALA A 40 -5.71 5.09 13.31
CA ALA A 40 -5.19 6.15 14.15
C ALA A 40 -5.13 7.44 13.34
N THR A 41 -5.70 8.52 13.87
CA THR A 41 -5.67 9.85 13.23
C THR A 41 -4.58 10.72 13.85
N GLY A 42 -4.20 11.81 13.17
CA GLY A 42 -3.30 12.81 13.75
C GLY A 42 -3.79 13.33 15.11
N ALA A 43 -5.10 13.45 15.32
CA ALA A 43 -5.67 13.84 16.61
C ALA A 43 -5.39 12.79 17.71
N THR A 44 -5.50 11.50 17.39
CA THR A 44 -5.29 10.41 18.38
C THR A 44 -3.80 10.09 18.63
N THR A 45 -2.92 10.48 17.71
CA THR A 45 -1.47 10.20 17.80
C THR A 45 -0.65 11.41 18.22
N ASN A 46 -1.31 12.49 18.66
CA ASN A 46 -0.66 13.77 18.97
C ASN A 46 0.18 14.30 17.78
N GLY A 47 -0.35 14.16 16.57
CA GLY A 47 0.25 14.60 15.32
C GLY A 47 1.45 13.76 14.85
N GLN A 48 1.77 12.64 15.51
CA GLN A 48 2.95 11.85 15.16
C GLN A 48 2.77 11.07 13.85
N PHE A 49 1.59 10.51 13.63
CA PHE A 49 1.27 9.79 12.39
C PHE A 49 -0.24 9.69 12.15
N GLY A 50 -0.62 9.44 10.90
CA GLY A 50 -1.95 8.97 10.54
C GLY A 50 -1.84 7.56 9.97
N LEU A 51 -2.72 6.65 10.38
CA LEU A 51 -2.78 5.27 9.91
C LEU A 51 -4.21 4.91 9.51
N TYR A 52 -4.38 4.53 8.25
CA TYR A 52 -5.68 4.24 7.65
C TYR A 52 -5.63 2.88 6.97
N ARG A 53 -6.70 2.09 7.08
CA ARG A 53 -6.92 0.93 6.22
C ARG A 53 -7.77 1.37 5.03
N TRP A 54 -7.29 1.09 3.84
CA TRP A 54 -7.91 1.46 2.58
C TRP A 54 -8.30 0.20 1.83
N ASP A 55 -9.59 -0.10 1.84
CA ASP A 55 -10.18 -1.29 1.23
C ASP A 55 -10.83 -0.87 -0.10
N MET A 56 -10.26 -1.30 -1.21
CA MET A 56 -10.68 -0.91 -2.57
C MET A 56 -11.59 -1.96 -3.18
N GLY A 57 -12.67 -1.49 -3.81
CA GLY A 57 -13.50 -2.30 -4.70
C GLY A 57 -12.74 -2.74 -5.98
N PRO A 58 -13.35 -3.62 -6.79
CA PRO A 58 -12.74 -4.12 -8.03
C PRO A 58 -12.68 -3.08 -9.16
N GLU A 59 -13.44 -1.99 -9.04
CA GLU A 59 -13.45 -0.92 -10.04
C GLU A 59 -12.16 -0.06 -9.98
N PRO A 60 -11.67 0.42 -11.14
CA PRO A 60 -10.53 1.32 -11.20
C PRO A 60 -10.67 2.54 -10.30
N SER A 61 -9.75 2.70 -9.35
CA SER A 61 -9.76 3.80 -8.37
C SER A 61 -8.35 4.25 -7.99
N GLY A 62 -8.25 5.35 -7.24
CA GLY A 62 -7.00 5.87 -6.70
C GLY A 62 -6.54 7.20 -7.32
N PRO A 63 -5.67 7.96 -6.63
CA PRO A 63 -5.29 9.30 -7.03
C PRO A 63 -4.37 9.31 -8.28
N ALA A 64 -4.37 10.43 -8.99
CA ALA A 64 -3.35 10.73 -9.99
C ALA A 64 -1.99 11.00 -9.31
N ALA A 65 -0.91 11.00 -10.10
CA ALA A 65 0.43 11.26 -9.60
C ALA A 65 0.56 12.64 -8.93
N HIS A 66 1.01 12.63 -7.68
CA HIS A 66 1.16 13.80 -6.84
C HIS A 66 2.39 13.64 -5.92
N PHE A 67 2.68 14.66 -5.11
CA PHE A 67 3.69 14.57 -4.06
C PHE A 67 3.26 15.40 -2.86
N HIS A 68 3.82 15.06 -1.70
CA HIS A 68 3.72 15.87 -0.50
C HIS A 68 5.03 16.57 -0.16
N ARG A 69 5.02 17.68 0.59
CA ARG A 69 6.23 18.44 0.96
C ARG A 69 6.62 18.34 2.45
N SER A 70 5.71 17.89 3.29
CA SER A 70 5.73 18.04 4.74
C SER A 70 5.37 16.73 5.44
N ILE A 71 4.90 15.74 4.67
CA ILE A 71 4.62 14.38 5.13
C ILE A 71 5.26 13.37 4.18
N SER A 72 5.77 12.30 4.77
CA SER A 72 6.03 11.04 4.08
C SER A 72 4.75 10.20 4.05
N GLU A 73 4.62 9.36 3.03
CA GLU A 73 3.51 8.40 2.88
C GLU A 73 4.08 7.01 2.66
N SER A 74 3.51 6.01 3.34
CA SER A 74 3.90 4.62 3.19
C SER A 74 2.70 3.73 2.93
N PHE A 75 2.88 2.75 2.07
CA PHE A 75 1.89 1.77 1.62
C PHE A 75 2.34 0.40 2.09
N TYR A 76 1.45 -0.34 2.76
CA TYR A 76 1.67 -1.74 3.11
C TYR A 76 0.48 -2.58 2.63
N ILE A 77 0.71 -3.50 1.70
CA ILE A 77 -0.40 -4.23 1.07
C ILE A 77 -0.84 -5.39 1.98
N LEU A 78 -2.14 -5.46 2.22
CA LEU A 78 -2.77 -6.48 3.06
C LEU A 78 -3.35 -7.62 2.22
N THR A 79 -4.09 -7.30 1.16
CA THR A 79 -4.72 -8.28 0.26
C THR A 79 -4.79 -7.75 -1.17
N GLY A 80 -4.96 -8.65 -2.14
CA GLY A 80 -5.14 -8.29 -3.55
C GLY A 80 -3.88 -7.69 -4.18
N THR A 81 -4.06 -6.97 -5.30
CA THR A 81 -2.98 -6.27 -6.01
C THR A 81 -3.26 -4.78 -6.04
N VAL A 82 -2.30 -3.98 -5.58
CA VAL A 82 -2.33 -2.52 -5.70
C VAL A 82 -1.18 -2.09 -6.58
N ARG A 83 -1.45 -1.23 -7.57
CA ARG A 83 -0.39 -0.66 -8.40
C ARG A 83 0.09 0.62 -7.77
N ILE A 84 1.39 0.74 -7.52
CA ILE A 84 2.01 1.95 -6.99
C ILE A 84 2.89 2.59 -8.07
N TYR A 85 2.75 3.90 -8.26
CA TYR A 85 3.71 4.67 -9.05
C TYR A 85 4.83 5.15 -8.14
N ASP A 86 6.07 4.72 -8.41
CA ASP A 86 7.24 5.04 -7.57
C ASP A 86 7.94 6.36 -7.94
N GLY A 87 7.27 7.17 -8.76
CA GLY A 87 7.84 8.40 -9.34
C GLY A 87 8.47 8.20 -10.71
N ARG A 88 8.72 6.95 -11.12
CA ARG A 88 9.34 6.58 -12.40
C ARG A 88 8.49 5.63 -13.22
N ARG A 89 7.89 4.63 -12.57
CA ARG A 89 7.07 3.59 -13.20
C ARG A 89 5.98 3.09 -12.27
N TRP A 90 4.99 2.45 -12.86
CA TRP A 90 4.02 1.64 -12.12
C TRP A 90 4.64 0.29 -11.78
N ILE A 91 4.50 -0.13 -10.54
CA ILE A 91 4.84 -1.46 -10.04
C ILE A 91 3.59 -2.11 -9.46
N ASP A 92 3.45 -3.42 -9.69
CA ASP A 92 2.38 -4.20 -9.08
C ASP A 92 2.87 -4.69 -7.71
N THR A 93 2.10 -4.41 -6.66
CA THR A 93 2.42 -4.78 -5.28
C THR A 93 1.34 -5.69 -4.73
N GLY A 94 1.75 -6.74 -4.01
CA GLY A 94 0.88 -7.76 -3.40
C GLY A 94 1.09 -7.88 -1.89
N PRO A 95 0.39 -8.82 -1.22
CA PRO A 95 0.37 -8.89 0.23
C PRO A 95 1.77 -9.00 0.85
N GLY A 96 2.07 -8.12 1.80
CA GLY A 96 3.37 -8.03 2.46
C GLY A 96 4.37 -7.08 1.79
N ASP A 97 4.08 -6.59 0.58
CA ASP A 97 4.90 -5.56 -0.05
C ASP A 97 4.73 -4.21 0.66
N PHE A 98 5.85 -3.48 0.74
CA PHE A 98 5.93 -2.18 1.39
C PHE A 98 6.59 -1.16 0.47
N VAL A 99 5.98 0.02 0.37
CA VAL A 99 6.54 1.16 -0.37
C VAL A 99 6.55 2.38 0.55
N HIS A 100 7.71 3.00 0.72
CA HIS A 100 7.87 4.25 1.46
C HIS A 100 8.21 5.38 0.52
N VAL A 101 7.46 6.48 0.62
CA VAL A 101 7.64 7.69 -0.17
C VAL A 101 7.97 8.85 0.77
N PRO A 102 9.23 9.32 0.80
CA PRO A 102 9.60 10.48 1.60
C PRO A 102 9.00 11.76 0.99
N GLU A 103 9.08 12.85 1.74
CA GLU A 103 8.67 14.18 1.30
C GLU A 103 9.32 14.52 -0.05
N GLY A 104 8.52 15.07 -0.96
CA GLY A 104 8.88 15.42 -2.33
C GLY A 104 8.81 14.25 -3.32
N GLY A 105 8.67 13.02 -2.84
CA GLY A 105 8.53 11.84 -3.69
C GLY A 105 7.22 11.88 -4.49
N VAL A 106 7.31 11.85 -5.81
CA VAL A 106 6.13 11.73 -6.68
C VAL A 106 5.62 10.30 -6.61
N HIS A 107 4.33 10.14 -6.34
CA HIS A 107 3.70 8.83 -6.24
C HIS A 107 2.21 8.88 -6.61
N ALA A 108 1.65 7.70 -6.81
CA ALA A 108 0.23 7.44 -7.00
C ALA A 108 -0.04 5.98 -6.58
N PHE A 109 -1.29 5.65 -6.33
CA PHE A 109 -1.72 4.26 -6.21
C PHE A 109 -3.02 4.06 -6.97
N ARG A 110 -3.25 2.83 -7.45
CA ARG A 110 -4.53 2.43 -8.05
C ARG A 110 -4.82 0.96 -7.83
N ASN A 111 -6.10 0.62 -7.67
CA ASN A 111 -6.55 -0.74 -7.97
C ASN A 111 -7.04 -0.76 -9.42
N GLU A 112 -6.38 -1.53 -10.28
CA GLU A 112 -6.81 -1.79 -11.67
C GLU A 112 -6.84 -3.30 -11.95
N SER A 113 -6.85 -4.12 -10.90
CA SER A 113 -6.72 -5.58 -11.00
C SER A 113 -8.02 -6.29 -11.40
N GLY A 114 -9.17 -5.61 -11.27
CA GLY A 114 -10.50 -6.21 -11.44
C GLY A 114 -10.99 -7.00 -10.22
N GLU A 115 -10.19 -7.09 -9.15
CA GLU A 115 -10.52 -7.76 -7.89
C GLU A 115 -10.35 -6.80 -6.71
N PRO A 116 -11.05 -7.00 -5.57
CA PRO A 116 -10.84 -6.20 -4.37
C PRO A 116 -9.39 -6.27 -3.85
N ALA A 117 -8.91 -5.17 -3.28
CA ALA A 117 -7.57 -5.09 -2.68
C ALA A 117 -7.58 -4.24 -1.41
N SER A 118 -6.64 -4.47 -0.50
CA SER A 118 -6.56 -3.76 0.78
C SER A 118 -5.12 -3.37 1.08
N MET A 119 -4.92 -2.18 1.64
CA MET A 119 -3.62 -1.70 2.10
C MET A 119 -3.74 -0.81 3.34
N LEU A 120 -2.62 -0.64 4.04
CA LEU A 120 -2.44 0.43 5.02
C LEU A 120 -1.82 1.64 4.32
N LEU A 121 -2.38 2.82 4.57
CA LEU A 121 -1.78 4.11 4.29
C LEU A 121 -1.29 4.71 5.59
N HIS A 122 0.00 5.01 5.64
CA HIS A 122 0.64 5.61 6.81
C HIS A 122 1.29 6.94 6.45
N PHE A 123 0.88 8.00 7.12
CA PHE A 123 1.43 9.35 6.97
C PHE A 123 2.23 9.74 8.19
N ALA A 124 3.41 10.32 8.00
CA ALA A 124 4.21 10.87 9.09
C ALA A 124 4.85 12.20 8.67
N PRO A 125 4.70 13.28 9.44
CA PRO A 125 3.82 13.43 10.62
C PRO A 125 2.33 13.24 10.28
N GLY A 126 1.50 13.08 11.32
CA GLY A 126 0.05 12.90 11.21
C GLY A 126 -0.68 14.19 10.85
N ALA A 127 -0.55 14.62 9.59
CA ALA A 127 -1.30 15.76 9.06
C ALA A 127 -2.82 15.47 9.04
N PRO A 128 -3.68 16.48 9.20
CA PRO A 128 -5.13 16.31 9.14
C PRO A 128 -5.56 16.00 7.70
N ARG A 129 -5.76 14.72 7.39
CA ARG A 129 -6.14 14.24 6.04
C ARG A 129 -7.60 13.81 5.97
N GLU A 130 -8.24 13.57 7.10
CA GLU A 130 -9.61 13.08 7.22
C GLU A 130 -10.59 13.99 6.49
N GLY A 131 -10.53 15.30 6.72
CA GLY A 131 -11.39 16.27 6.03
C GLY A 131 -11.16 16.30 4.51
N TYR A 132 -9.96 16.00 4.03
CA TYR A 132 -9.74 15.82 2.59
C TYR A 132 -10.40 14.55 2.08
N PHE A 133 -10.21 13.42 2.76
CA PHE A 133 -10.82 12.14 2.37
C PHE A 133 -12.35 12.22 2.38
N GLU A 134 -12.94 12.82 3.41
CA GLU A 134 -14.38 13.09 3.51
C GLU A 134 -14.87 13.96 2.35
N GLY A 135 -14.14 15.02 2.01
CA GLY A 135 -14.47 15.87 0.88
C GLY A 135 -14.41 15.17 -0.48
N LEU A 136 -13.67 14.07 -0.62
CA LEU A 136 -13.69 13.27 -1.85
C LEU A 136 -15.05 12.61 -2.11
N LEU A 137 -15.88 12.38 -1.08
CA LEU A 137 -17.21 11.77 -1.22
C LEU A 137 -18.17 12.64 -2.03
N THR A 138 -18.02 13.96 -1.93
CA THR A 138 -18.91 14.93 -2.56
C THR A 138 -18.41 15.41 -3.91
N LEU A 139 -17.23 14.94 -4.37
CA LEU A 139 -16.66 15.33 -5.65
C LEU A 139 -17.58 15.04 -6.84
N ALA A 140 -18.33 13.93 -6.80
CA ALA A 140 -19.21 13.55 -7.90
C ALA A 140 -20.35 14.57 -8.13
N ASP A 141 -20.77 15.25 -7.06
CA ASP A 141 -21.87 16.23 -7.08
C ASP A 141 -21.39 17.66 -7.37
N MET A 142 -20.07 17.88 -7.43
CA MET A 142 -19.45 19.17 -7.69
C MET A 142 -19.33 19.46 -9.20
N SER A 143 -19.53 20.71 -9.58
CA SER A 143 -19.10 21.24 -10.88
C SER A 143 -17.58 21.17 -11.04
N GLU A 144 -17.08 21.29 -12.27
CA GLU A 144 -15.62 21.29 -12.51
C GLU A 144 -14.90 22.46 -11.82
N GLU A 145 -15.58 23.60 -11.66
CA GLU A 145 -15.07 24.77 -10.94
C GLU A 145 -14.98 24.49 -9.44
N GLU A 146 -16.02 23.92 -8.83
CA GLU A 146 -16.03 23.52 -7.42
C GLU A 146 -14.99 22.42 -7.12
N LYS A 147 -14.82 21.45 -8.03
CA LYS A 147 -13.75 20.45 -7.92
C LYS A 147 -12.38 21.12 -7.93
N ALA A 148 -12.15 22.07 -8.84
CA ALA A 148 -10.89 22.80 -8.91
C ALA A 148 -10.63 23.59 -7.62
N GLU A 149 -11.63 24.27 -7.06
CA GLU A 149 -11.54 24.95 -5.78
C GLU A 149 -11.28 24.00 -4.62
N PHE A 150 -11.98 22.86 -4.56
CA PHE A 150 -11.76 21.83 -3.56
C PHE A 150 -10.32 21.32 -3.57
N TYR A 151 -9.77 21.00 -4.75
CA TYR A 151 -8.37 20.57 -4.87
C TYR A 151 -7.39 21.68 -4.49
N LEU A 152 -7.68 22.93 -4.83
CA LEU A 152 -6.86 24.08 -4.45
C LEU A 152 -6.89 24.37 -2.94
N ALA A 153 -8.04 24.18 -2.28
CA ALA A 153 -8.20 24.38 -0.85
C ALA A 153 -7.59 23.22 -0.04
N SER A 154 -7.71 22.01 -0.56
CA SER A 154 -7.23 20.77 0.07
C SER A 154 -5.76 20.46 -0.17
N ALA A 155 -5.16 21.10 -1.16
CA ALA A 155 -3.73 21.34 -1.22
C ALA A 155 -3.45 22.52 -0.28
N PRO A 156 -3.06 22.32 1.00
CA PRO A 156 -2.47 23.45 1.71
C PRO A 156 -1.34 23.98 0.82
N ARG A 157 -1.16 25.30 0.77
CA ARG A 157 -0.24 26.00 -0.16
C ARG A 157 1.15 25.32 -0.29
N SER A 158 1.54 24.53 0.70
CA SER A 158 2.72 23.69 0.76
C SER A 158 2.59 22.21 0.35
N ASP A 159 1.53 21.44 0.57
CA ASP A 159 1.73 19.99 0.87
C ASP A 159 1.10 18.92 -0.03
N HIS A 160 0.24 19.22 -0.99
CA HIS A 160 -0.24 18.18 -1.92
C HIS A 160 -0.35 18.78 -3.31
N ARG A 161 0.47 18.34 -4.26
CA ARG A 161 0.46 18.94 -5.61
C ARG A 161 0.47 17.88 -6.71
N PRO A 162 -0.29 18.11 -7.80
CA PRO A 162 -0.14 17.30 -8.99
C PRO A 162 1.29 17.44 -9.53
N ALA A 163 1.83 16.33 -10.04
CA ALA A 163 3.09 16.38 -10.79
C ALA A 163 2.92 17.25 -12.04
N ARG A 164 3.93 18.08 -12.38
CA ARG A 164 3.85 18.99 -13.55
C ARG A 164 3.71 18.19 -14.86
N PRO A 165 2.94 18.69 -15.86
CA PRO A 165 2.96 18.11 -17.20
C PRO A 165 4.35 18.36 -17.81
N GLY A 166 5.09 17.29 -18.11
CA GLY A 166 6.46 17.34 -18.64
C GLY A 166 7.37 16.23 -18.10
N SER A 167 7.01 15.64 -16.96
CA SER A 167 7.46 14.31 -16.55
C SER A 167 6.38 13.31 -16.96
N HIS A 168 6.49 12.73 -18.17
CA HIS A 168 5.61 11.65 -18.65
C HIS A 168 6.37 10.32 -18.56
N PRO A 169 5.69 9.24 -18.17
CA PRO A 169 5.28 8.30 -19.21
C PRO A 169 3.76 8.31 -19.35
N GLY A 170 3.30 8.61 -20.58
CA GLY A 170 1.93 8.33 -21.03
C GLY A 170 0.83 9.23 -20.47
N ARG A 171 0.58 10.37 -21.12
CA ARG A 171 -0.72 11.05 -21.00
C ARG A 171 -1.61 10.55 -22.13
N TRP A 172 -2.84 10.21 -21.73
CA TRP A 172 -4.01 9.90 -22.54
C TRP A 172 -4.02 8.52 -23.20
N TRP A 173 -4.95 7.69 -22.74
CA TRP A 173 -5.31 6.39 -23.29
C TRP A 173 -5.58 6.47 -24.81
N PRO A 174 -4.84 5.68 -25.61
CA PRO A 174 -5.49 4.71 -26.48
C PRO A 174 -4.97 3.29 -26.18
N ARG A 175 -5.89 2.31 -26.28
CA ARG A 175 -5.64 0.86 -26.11
C ARG A 175 -4.31 0.43 -26.74
N GLU A 176 -3.45 -0.24 -25.97
CA GLU A 176 -2.41 -1.07 -26.60
C GLU A 176 -3.07 -2.31 -27.24
N PRO A 177 -2.60 -2.74 -28.42
CA PRO A 177 -3.23 -3.80 -29.19
C PRO A 177 -3.00 -5.18 -28.54
N GLU A 178 -4.02 -6.03 -28.65
CA GLU A 178 -4.04 -7.43 -28.21
C GLU A 178 -2.72 -8.16 -28.48
N GLN A 179 -2.10 -8.67 -27.41
CA GLN A 179 -1.07 -9.69 -27.57
C GLN A 179 -1.72 -11.00 -28.04
N ARG A 180 -1.46 -11.36 -29.30
CA ARG A 180 -1.82 -12.64 -29.88
C ARG A 180 -1.29 -13.80 -29.03
N PRO A 181 -2.02 -14.92 -28.88
CA PRO A 181 -1.52 -16.07 -28.14
C PRO A 181 -0.32 -16.70 -28.84
N ALA A 182 0.65 -17.15 -28.04
CA ALA A 182 1.82 -17.88 -28.51
C ALA A 182 1.42 -19.17 -29.25
N HIS A 183 1.97 -19.37 -30.45
CA HIS A 183 1.86 -20.62 -31.18
C HIS A 183 2.73 -21.71 -30.50
N PRO A 184 2.31 -22.99 -30.49
CA PRO A 184 3.06 -24.06 -29.85
C PRO A 184 4.21 -24.53 -30.74
N GLN A 185 5.40 -24.67 -30.17
CA GLN A 185 6.49 -25.41 -30.81
C GLN A 185 6.25 -26.91 -30.63
N HIS A 186 5.93 -27.58 -31.74
CA HIS A 186 6.00 -29.03 -31.86
C HIS A 186 7.45 -29.49 -32.02
N GLY A 187 7.87 -30.35 -31.08
CA GLY A 187 8.41 -31.68 -31.39
C GLY A 187 9.84 -31.81 -31.90
N ARG A 188 10.67 -32.50 -31.10
CA ARG A 188 11.37 -33.71 -31.59
C ARG A 188 11.77 -34.62 -30.42
N THR A 189 11.27 -35.85 -30.50
CA THR A 189 11.67 -37.05 -29.76
C THR A 189 12.88 -37.70 -30.42
N ALA A 190 13.74 -38.36 -29.63
CA ALA A 190 14.38 -39.65 -29.94
C ALA A 190 15.29 -40.13 -28.78
N ASP A 191 14.85 -41.18 -28.10
CA ASP A 191 15.52 -42.42 -27.67
C ASP A 191 17.02 -42.48 -27.30
N GLY A 192 17.30 -43.18 -26.18
CA GLY A 192 18.61 -43.44 -25.53
C GLY A 192 19.52 -44.48 -26.21
N PRO A 193 20.39 -45.26 -25.50
CA PRO A 193 20.28 -45.73 -24.10
C PRO A 193 21.57 -45.71 -23.23
N ALA A 194 21.32 -45.94 -21.92
CA ALA A 194 22.09 -46.57 -20.83
C ALA A 194 23.63 -46.72 -20.88
N ASN A 195 24.29 -46.29 -19.79
CA ASN A 195 25.18 -47.17 -19.02
C ASN A 195 25.46 -46.64 -17.59
N SER A 196 25.16 -47.47 -16.59
CA SER A 196 25.69 -47.43 -15.22
C SER A 196 26.38 -48.79 -14.99
N PRO A 197 27.41 -48.94 -14.13
CA PRO A 197 27.12 -49.12 -12.71
C PRO A 197 28.22 -48.70 -11.69
N ALA A 198 27.78 -48.74 -10.42
CA ALA A 198 28.49 -49.19 -9.21
C ALA A 198 29.22 -48.15 -8.32
N GLY A 199 28.75 -48.07 -7.06
CA GLY A 199 29.49 -47.56 -5.90
C GLY A 199 28.61 -47.06 -4.74
N THR A 200 28.12 -47.95 -3.88
CA THR A 200 27.58 -47.72 -2.52
C THR A 200 28.40 -48.55 -1.51
N PRO A 201 28.25 -48.46 -0.17
CA PRO A 201 27.53 -47.51 0.70
C PRO A 201 28.35 -47.01 1.92
N GLY A 202 27.81 -46.09 2.73
CA GLY A 202 28.31 -45.81 4.07
C GLY A 202 27.33 -45.01 4.94
N ASP A 203 26.68 -45.70 5.87
CA ASP A 203 25.92 -45.24 7.06
C ASP A 203 26.24 -46.32 8.16
N PRO A 204 26.08 -46.14 9.51
CA PRO A 204 25.23 -45.16 10.18
C PRO A 204 25.68 -44.59 11.57
N ALA A 205 24.84 -43.65 12.03
CA ALA A 205 24.39 -43.41 13.41
C ALA A 205 25.30 -42.66 14.43
N ARG A 206 24.73 -41.59 15.02
CA ARG A 206 24.53 -41.50 16.48
C ARG A 206 23.44 -40.49 16.85
N THR A 207 22.39 -41.02 17.48
CA THR A 207 21.36 -40.34 18.29
C THR A 207 21.89 -40.11 19.71
N ILE A 208 21.48 -39.01 20.36
CA ILE A 208 21.15 -38.74 21.80
C ILE A 208 20.82 -37.22 21.78
N GLY A 209 19.69 -36.65 22.22
CA GLY A 209 18.69 -37.00 23.22
C GLY A 209 18.73 -35.93 24.32
N ALA A 210 17.70 -35.07 24.42
CA ALA A 210 17.16 -34.55 25.69
C ALA A 210 16.05 -33.51 25.44
N ALA A 211 14.87 -33.84 25.92
CA ALA A 211 13.76 -32.95 26.20
C ALA A 211 13.96 -32.30 27.58
N ILE A 212 13.54 -31.04 27.75
CA ILE A 212 13.08 -30.50 29.03
C ILE A 212 11.93 -29.54 28.72
N GLY A 213 10.77 -29.77 29.34
CA GLY A 213 9.63 -28.88 29.31
C GLY A 213 9.45 -28.08 30.59
N LEU A 214 8.24 -27.52 30.69
CA LEU A 214 7.54 -26.99 31.86
C LEU A 214 7.69 -25.49 32.19
N GLN A 215 6.58 -24.80 31.89
CA GLN A 215 5.82 -23.85 32.71
C GLN A 215 6.51 -23.18 33.91
N VAL A 216 6.40 -21.85 33.94
CA VAL A 216 5.64 -21.12 34.98
C VAL A 216 4.91 -19.95 34.32
#